data_AF-A0A4Q2XVU0-F1
#
_entry.id   AF-A0A4Q2XVU0-F1
#
_cell.length_a   1.000
_cell.length_b   1.000
_cell.length_c   1.000
_cell.angle_alpha   90.00
_cell.angle_beta   90.00
_cell.angle_gamma   90.00
#
_symmetry.space_group_name_H-M   'P 1'
#
loop_
_entity.id
_entity.type
_entity.pdbx_description
1 polymer ?
#
loop_
_entity_poly.entity_id
_entity_poly.type
_entity_poly.pdbx_seq_one_letter_code
_entity_poly.pdbx_strand_id
1 'polypeptide(L)'
;MDLGLTLNGIQMTLADGRRAVMPHPSLAVAGAFAEGSADHAEFLEALVKGDGKLTVCGQVDVSNIFQPITQPGSVLDWDAGQDAFAKRAMTVREDFSQEDPKAVTLKSVDHAPGRELKIEVASGLEREGSGLTFELDGRVRPVSERRLFVPWAATGAAEKPAGPAVARTDVKGNWLHGRRIFFGKGACFTCHRTRNEGSDFGPDLTNLIHRDRESVTQDILNPSATINPEQAGSTVTFTDGAALNGIVRTLTDERIVLSLPGGANMDRPRAEVKSIAPMKESLMPEAHGKSLSAEEMEDLLTFLLTQPLEPAPITRLDPGPPMARSAAEIAPFLPVVDPAASPAAAPSPLRILLSAGAKDHGLNEHDYPLWLERWSKLLPLADNVTVTTCMGFPTREQLANADVTVFYSANVGWNPNSAILMDEYQKRGGGLVYLHWAMEGGKEAAALSERIGLATAMSKYRHGPLDLVFTQSDHPITKGYKTLAVLDESYWALRGDVSRVGVLATSLDENNAEPQLWVMRRGDSRVFGCIPGHYTWTFDDPLYR
;
A
#
# COMPACT_ATOMS: atom_id res chain seq x y z
N MET A 1 -25.56 9.56 -9.06
CA MET A 1 -24.45 8.77 -9.64
C MET A 1 -23.68 9.72 -10.55
N ASP A 2 -22.36 9.88 -10.36
CA ASP A 2 -21.58 10.80 -11.21
C ASP A 2 -21.20 10.09 -12.51
N LEU A 3 -21.81 10.50 -13.62
CA LEU A 3 -21.52 10.01 -14.96
C LEU A 3 -20.05 10.24 -15.34
N GLY A 4 -19.38 11.25 -14.76
CA GLY A 4 -17.97 11.55 -14.98
C GLY A 4 -17.01 10.53 -14.40
N LEU A 5 -17.46 9.70 -13.44
CA LEU A 5 -16.61 8.70 -12.77
C LEU A 5 -16.83 7.27 -13.25
N THR A 6 -18.06 6.91 -13.67
CA THR A 6 -18.42 5.49 -13.91
C THR A 6 -18.88 5.18 -15.33
N LEU A 7 -19.28 6.19 -16.13
CA LEU A 7 -19.89 6.03 -17.45
C LEU A 7 -21.13 5.11 -17.49
N ASN A 8 -21.71 4.79 -16.32
CA ASN A 8 -22.92 3.96 -16.23
C ASN A 8 -24.17 4.77 -16.58
N GLY A 9 -25.05 4.22 -17.40
CA GLY A 9 -26.30 4.85 -17.78
C GLY A 9 -26.76 4.47 -19.18
N ILE A 10 -27.84 5.10 -19.62
CA ILE A 10 -28.39 4.93 -20.97
C ILE A 10 -28.72 6.29 -21.59
N GLN A 11 -28.64 6.40 -22.90
CA GLN A 11 -29.10 7.57 -23.62
C GLN A 11 -30.55 7.37 -24.09
N MET A 12 -31.40 8.33 -23.78
CA MET A 12 -32.78 8.40 -24.25
C MET A 12 -32.90 9.52 -25.27
N THR A 13 -33.59 9.26 -26.39
CA THR A 13 -33.83 10.23 -27.48
C THR A 13 -35.30 10.27 -27.84
N LEU A 14 -35.93 11.44 -27.71
CA LEU A 14 -37.32 11.67 -28.12
C LEU A 14 -37.44 11.83 -29.64
N ALA A 15 -38.65 11.69 -30.16
CA ALA A 15 -38.94 11.82 -31.60
C ALA A 15 -38.57 13.19 -32.19
N ASP A 16 -38.60 14.24 -31.39
CA ASP A 16 -38.18 15.60 -31.78
C ASP A 16 -36.67 15.82 -31.75
N GLY A 17 -35.90 14.79 -31.40
CA GLY A 17 -34.44 14.81 -31.37
C GLY A 17 -33.83 15.23 -30.04
N ARG A 18 -34.62 15.62 -29.03
CA ARG A 18 -34.10 15.88 -27.68
C ARG A 18 -33.48 14.62 -27.08
N ARG A 19 -32.36 14.79 -26.36
CA ARG A 19 -31.57 13.69 -25.79
C ARG A 19 -31.30 13.96 -24.32
N ALA A 20 -31.36 12.91 -23.51
CA ALA A 20 -30.91 12.92 -22.12
C ALA A 20 -30.17 11.62 -21.80
N VAL A 21 -29.22 11.69 -20.87
CA VAL A 21 -28.58 10.52 -20.30
C VAL A 21 -29.26 10.20 -18.99
N MET A 22 -29.88 9.04 -18.89
CA MET A 22 -30.53 8.60 -17.66
C MET A 22 -29.58 7.70 -16.87
N PRO A 23 -29.45 7.91 -15.55
CA PRO A 23 -28.62 7.06 -14.69
C PRO A 23 -29.20 5.66 -14.52
N HIS A 24 -30.48 5.47 -14.87
CA HIS A 24 -31.19 4.21 -14.76
C HIS A 24 -32.22 4.06 -15.91
N PRO A 25 -32.51 2.84 -16.40
CA PRO A 25 -33.49 2.62 -17.45
C PRO A 25 -34.96 2.79 -17.04
N SER A 26 -35.30 2.51 -15.78
CA SER A 26 -36.63 2.83 -15.23
C SER A 26 -36.81 4.34 -15.15
N LEU A 27 -37.89 4.85 -15.73
CA LEU A 27 -38.24 6.27 -15.74
C LEU A 27 -38.54 6.80 -14.33
N ALA A 28 -39.15 6.00 -13.45
CA ALA A 28 -39.36 6.38 -12.06
C ALA A 28 -38.04 6.53 -11.29
N VAL A 29 -37.15 5.54 -11.42
CA VAL A 29 -35.84 5.55 -10.73
C VAL A 29 -34.95 6.66 -11.28
N ALA A 30 -34.93 6.85 -12.60
CA ALA A 30 -34.20 7.93 -13.25
C ALA A 30 -34.71 9.30 -12.78
N GLY A 31 -36.03 9.47 -12.68
CA GLY A 31 -36.65 10.70 -12.16
C GLY A 31 -36.23 10.99 -10.71
N ALA A 32 -36.21 9.97 -9.85
CA ALA A 32 -35.74 10.13 -8.47
C ALA A 32 -34.25 10.50 -8.40
N PHE A 33 -33.39 9.87 -9.21
CA PHE A 33 -31.97 10.20 -9.23
C PHE A 33 -31.64 11.56 -9.85
N ALA A 34 -32.51 12.07 -10.71
CA ALA A 34 -32.35 13.35 -11.39
C ALA A 34 -33.11 14.51 -10.70
N GLU A 35 -33.65 14.28 -9.50
CA GLU A 35 -34.34 15.31 -8.73
C GLU A 35 -33.42 16.53 -8.51
N GLY A 36 -33.95 17.73 -8.77
CA GLY A 36 -33.20 18.99 -8.73
C GLY A 36 -32.51 19.38 -10.05
N SER A 37 -32.53 18.54 -11.09
CA SER A 37 -32.04 18.88 -12.43
C SER A 37 -33.16 19.41 -13.33
N ALA A 38 -33.09 20.69 -13.71
CA ALA A 38 -34.06 21.32 -14.61
C ALA A 38 -34.12 20.62 -15.99
N ASP A 39 -32.97 20.28 -16.56
CA ASP A 39 -32.89 19.66 -17.89
C ASP A 39 -33.54 18.26 -17.92
N HIS A 40 -33.33 17.46 -16.88
CA HIS A 40 -33.96 16.14 -16.78
C HIS A 40 -35.46 16.24 -16.50
N ALA A 41 -35.89 17.23 -15.70
CA ALA A 41 -37.31 17.49 -15.45
C ALA A 41 -38.04 17.87 -16.75
N GLU A 42 -37.46 18.77 -17.55
CA GLU A 42 -38.01 19.16 -18.86
C GLU A 42 -38.08 17.96 -19.82
N PHE A 43 -37.03 17.15 -19.88
CA PHE A 43 -37.00 15.95 -20.72
C PHE A 43 -38.08 14.93 -20.33
N LEU A 44 -38.23 14.65 -19.03
CA LEU A 44 -39.23 13.70 -18.53
C LEU A 44 -40.66 14.21 -18.74
N GLU A 45 -40.89 15.51 -18.62
CA GLU A 45 -42.19 16.12 -18.91
C GLU A 45 -42.54 16.02 -20.40
N ALA A 46 -41.56 16.26 -21.27
CA ALA A 46 -41.71 16.11 -22.71
C ALA A 46 -42.00 14.68 -23.14
N LEU A 47 -41.36 13.70 -22.50
CA LEU A 47 -41.60 12.27 -22.75
C LEU A 47 -43.05 11.87 -22.44
N VAL A 48 -43.60 12.36 -21.33
CA VAL A 48 -44.99 12.06 -20.91
C VAL A 48 -46.02 12.73 -21.82
N LYS A 49 -45.75 13.96 -22.27
CA LYS A 49 -46.68 14.76 -23.08
C LYS A 49 -46.62 14.50 -24.58
N GLY A 50 -45.61 13.77 -25.06
CA GLY A 50 -45.37 13.57 -26.49
C GLY A 50 -46.13 12.39 -27.08
N ASP A 51 -46.39 12.46 -28.39
CA ASP A 51 -47.10 11.44 -29.19
C ASP A 51 -46.14 10.61 -30.09
N GLY A 52 -44.83 10.65 -29.81
CA GLY A 52 -43.76 10.14 -30.67
C GLY A 52 -42.93 8.98 -30.10
N LYS A 53 -42.06 8.38 -30.91
CA LYS A 53 -41.19 7.28 -30.45
C LYS A 53 -40.10 7.75 -29.48
N LEU A 54 -39.76 6.95 -28.48
CA LEU A 54 -38.56 7.07 -27.64
C LEU A 54 -37.53 6.04 -28.11
N THR A 55 -36.31 6.48 -28.40
CA THR A 55 -35.17 5.59 -28.67
C THR A 55 -34.29 5.51 -27.43
N VAL A 56 -34.10 4.30 -26.91
CA VAL A 56 -33.15 4.01 -25.83
C VAL A 56 -31.89 3.39 -26.46
N CYS A 57 -30.76 4.08 -26.30
CA CYS A 57 -29.45 3.65 -26.74
C CYS A 57 -28.53 3.43 -25.54
N GLY A 58 -27.73 2.37 -25.57
CA GLY A 58 -26.70 2.13 -24.55
C GLY A 58 -25.84 0.95 -24.93
N GLN A 59 -25.02 0.51 -23.98
CA GLN A 59 -24.31 -0.75 -24.06
C GLN A 59 -24.62 -1.57 -22.81
N VAL A 60 -24.83 -2.87 -22.97
CA VAL A 60 -25.13 -3.78 -21.85
C VAL A 60 -24.08 -4.87 -21.74
N ASP A 61 -23.52 -5.04 -20.55
CA ASP A 61 -22.61 -6.13 -20.22
C ASP A 61 -23.38 -7.35 -19.70
N VAL A 62 -23.59 -8.30 -20.60
CA VAL A 62 -24.19 -9.61 -20.31
C VAL A 62 -23.15 -10.70 -20.00
N SER A 63 -21.85 -10.35 -19.96
CA SER A 63 -20.81 -11.31 -19.60
C SER A 63 -20.96 -11.73 -18.13
N ASN A 64 -20.79 -13.02 -17.86
CA ASN A 64 -20.66 -13.53 -16.49
C ASN A 64 -21.82 -13.17 -15.54
N ILE A 65 -23.04 -12.93 -16.05
CA ILE A 65 -24.19 -12.54 -15.22
C ILE A 65 -24.63 -13.62 -14.22
N PHE A 66 -24.17 -14.85 -14.42
CA PHE A 66 -24.41 -15.99 -13.54
C PHE A 66 -23.15 -16.51 -12.85
N GLN A 67 -21.98 -15.91 -13.12
CA GLN A 67 -20.74 -16.28 -12.47
C GLN A 67 -20.49 -15.30 -11.31
N PRO A 68 -20.31 -15.78 -10.07
CA PRO A 68 -19.87 -14.89 -9.00
C PRO A 68 -18.50 -14.30 -9.36
N ILE A 69 -18.29 -13.02 -9.04
CA ILE A 69 -16.99 -12.38 -9.21
C ILE A 69 -15.98 -13.15 -8.34
N THR A 70 -15.02 -13.80 -8.97
CA THR A 70 -13.93 -14.47 -8.27
C THR A 70 -12.88 -13.46 -7.85
N GLN A 71 -12.33 -13.62 -6.65
CA GLN A 71 -11.22 -12.80 -6.20
C GLN A 71 -10.02 -12.97 -7.16
N PRO A 72 -9.22 -11.91 -7.40
CA PRO A 72 -7.98 -12.03 -8.17
C PRO A 72 -7.10 -13.17 -7.62
N GLY A 73 -6.63 -14.06 -8.50
CA GLY A 73 -5.82 -15.24 -8.11
C GLY A 73 -6.62 -16.47 -7.69
N SER A 74 -7.96 -16.40 -7.61
CA SER A 74 -8.80 -17.59 -7.44
C SER A 74 -8.98 -18.32 -8.76
N VAL A 75 -8.80 -19.64 -8.73
CA VAL A 75 -9.08 -20.52 -9.87
C VAL A 75 -10.41 -21.23 -9.59
N LEU A 76 -11.41 -21.00 -10.44
CA LEU A 76 -12.59 -21.86 -10.46
C LEU A 76 -12.18 -23.20 -11.08
N ASP A 77 -12.52 -24.30 -10.42
CA ASP A 77 -12.38 -25.67 -10.93
C ASP A 77 -13.43 -26.01 -12.01
N TRP A 78 -13.91 -24.98 -12.72
CA TRP A 78 -15.05 -25.01 -13.62
C TRP A 78 -14.72 -24.31 -14.94
N ASP A 79 -14.84 -25.04 -16.05
CA ASP A 79 -14.65 -24.53 -17.40
C ASP A 79 -15.95 -23.91 -17.93
N ALA A 80 -16.04 -22.58 -17.86
CA ALA A 80 -17.17 -21.82 -18.41
C ALA A 80 -17.39 -22.07 -19.92
N GLY A 81 -16.34 -22.40 -20.66
CA GLY A 81 -16.40 -22.75 -22.08
C GLY A 81 -17.03 -24.11 -22.34
N GLN A 82 -17.26 -24.94 -21.32
CA GLN A 82 -17.96 -26.23 -21.41
C GLN A 82 -19.30 -26.26 -20.67
N ASP A 83 -19.61 -25.22 -19.90
CA ASP A 83 -20.85 -25.16 -19.15
C ASP A 83 -22.07 -24.81 -20.02
N ALA A 84 -23.05 -25.70 -20.04
CA ALA A 84 -24.28 -25.54 -20.82
C ALA A 84 -25.14 -24.36 -20.34
N PHE A 85 -25.06 -24.00 -19.06
CA PHE A 85 -25.74 -22.86 -18.47
C PHE A 85 -25.09 -21.53 -18.85
N ALA A 86 -23.75 -21.47 -18.91
CA ALA A 86 -22.98 -20.30 -19.31
C ALA A 86 -23.21 -19.89 -20.79
N LYS A 87 -23.56 -20.85 -21.66
CA LYS A 87 -23.76 -20.63 -23.12
C LYS A 87 -25.18 -20.22 -23.53
N ARG A 88 -26.09 -19.99 -22.58
CA ARG A 88 -27.52 -19.79 -22.89
C ARG A 88 -27.79 -18.39 -23.41
N ALA A 89 -28.55 -18.29 -24.51
CA ALA A 89 -28.99 -17.00 -25.00
C ALA A 89 -29.93 -16.32 -24.00
N MET A 90 -29.83 -15.00 -23.92
CA MET A 90 -30.64 -14.17 -23.04
C MET A 90 -31.36 -13.12 -23.87
N THR A 91 -32.57 -12.75 -23.47
CA THR A 91 -33.30 -11.68 -24.14
C THR A 91 -33.40 -10.51 -23.18
N VAL A 92 -32.77 -9.39 -23.54
CA VAL A 92 -32.95 -8.13 -22.82
C VAL A 92 -34.20 -7.46 -23.36
N ARG A 93 -35.12 -7.07 -22.48
CA ARG A 93 -36.39 -6.44 -22.80
C ARG A 93 -36.57 -5.19 -21.98
N GLU A 94 -37.22 -4.20 -22.55
CA GLU A 94 -37.84 -3.17 -21.72
C GLU A 94 -39.16 -3.68 -21.13
N ASP A 95 -39.49 -3.20 -19.93
CA ASP A 95 -40.67 -3.62 -19.17
C ASP A 95 -41.56 -2.44 -18.75
N PHE A 96 -41.38 -1.27 -19.38
CA PHE A 96 -42.14 -0.06 -19.10
C PHE A 96 -43.11 0.31 -20.25
N SER A 97 -43.16 -0.49 -21.32
CA SER A 97 -44.20 -0.52 -22.34
C SER A 97 -45.17 -1.69 -22.08
N GLN A 98 -46.44 -1.40 -21.73
CA GLN A 98 -47.41 -2.45 -21.39
C GLN A 98 -47.95 -3.24 -22.61
N GLU A 99 -48.03 -2.64 -23.80
CA GLU A 99 -48.74 -3.24 -24.94
C GLU A 99 -47.83 -3.99 -25.95
N ASP A 100 -46.53 -3.70 -25.97
CA ASP A 100 -45.57 -4.35 -26.90
C ASP A 100 -44.11 -4.18 -26.42
N PRO A 101 -43.67 -4.96 -25.42
CA PRO A 101 -42.31 -4.86 -24.89
C PRO A 101 -41.28 -5.21 -25.95
N LYS A 102 -40.44 -4.24 -26.33
CA LYS A 102 -39.41 -4.47 -27.35
C LYS A 102 -38.21 -5.21 -26.78
N ALA A 103 -37.80 -6.24 -27.51
CA ALA A 103 -36.76 -7.17 -27.10
C ALA A 103 -35.52 -7.07 -27.99
N VAL A 104 -34.34 -7.02 -27.37
CA VAL A 104 -33.05 -7.28 -28.03
C VAL A 104 -32.54 -8.63 -27.52
N THR A 105 -32.41 -9.59 -28.43
CA THR A 105 -31.85 -10.91 -28.07
C THR A 105 -30.34 -10.85 -28.11
N LEU A 106 -29.69 -11.12 -26.98
CA LEU A 106 -28.24 -11.11 -26.80
C LEU A 106 -27.75 -12.52 -26.44
N LYS A 107 -26.76 -13.05 -27.17
CA LYS A 107 -26.17 -14.35 -26.85
C LYS A 107 -25.04 -14.18 -25.83
N SER A 108 -25.03 -15.00 -24.79
CA SER A 108 -24.04 -14.99 -23.69
C SER A 108 -22.63 -15.50 -24.06
N VAL A 109 -22.47 -16.03 -25.28
CA VAL A 109 -21.33 -16.90 -25.61
C VAL A 109 -20.03 -16.14 -25.89
N ASP A 110 -20.09 -14.85 -26.19
CA ASP A 110 -18.86 -14.07 -26.36
C ASP A 110 -18.66 -13.23 -25.10
N HIS A 111 -17.65 -13.56 -24.31
CA HIS A 111 -17.18 -12.82 -23.12
C HIS A 111 -16.72 -11.37 -23.41
N ALA A 112 -17.17 -10.78 -24.53
CA ALA A 112 -16.94 -9.40 -24.90
C ALA A 112 -17.84 -8.48 -24.05
N PRO A 113 -17.27 -7.53 -23.29
CA PRO A 113 -18.07 -6.57 -22.54
C PRO A 113 -18.75 -5.58 -23.50
N GLY A 114 -19.96 -5.14 -23.11
CA GLY A 114 -20.72 -4.08 -23.77
C GLY A 114 -21.26 -4.41 -25.16
N ARG A 115 -22.50 -4.89 -25.19
CA ARG A 115 -23.29 -5.04 -26.42
C ARG A 115 -24.14 -3.81 -26.66
N GLU A 116 -24.15 -3.30 -27.88
CA GLU A 116 -25.04 -2.20 -28.25
C GLU A 116 -26.50 -2.59 -28.02
N LEU A 117 -27.18 -1.74 -27.26
CA LEU A 117 -28.61 -1.81 -26.98
C LEU A 117 -29.26 -0.65 -27.71
N LYS A 118 -30.18 -0.94 -28.64
CA LYS A 118 -31.04 0.06 -29.27
C LYS A 118 -32.48 -0.44 -29.29
N ILE A 119 -33.35 0.23 -28.55
CA ILE A 119 -34.77 -0.11 -28.40
C ILE A 119 -35.61 1.10 -28.79
N GLU A 120 -36.57 0.93 -29.69
CA GLU A 120 -37.59 1.93 -30.01
C GLU A 120 -38.91 1.60 -29.32
N VAL A 121 -39.40 2.49 -28.46
CA VAL A 121 -40.69 2.33 -27.76
C VAL A 121 -41.64 3.47 -28.13
N ALA A 122 -42.95 3.28 -27.94
CA ALA A 122 -43.93 4.35 -28.08
C ALA A 122 -43.80 5.36 -26.92
N SER A 123 -44.14 6.64 -27.12
CA SER A 123 -44.32 7.59 -26.01
C SER A 123 -45.66 7.37 -25.30
N GLY A 124 -45.85 8.06 -24.17
CA GLY A 124 -46.99 7.84 -23.27
C GLY A 124 -46.75 6.71 -22.27
N LEU A 125 -45.48 6.39 -21.99
CA LEU A 125 -45.05 5.30 -21.12
C LEU A 125 -45.48 5.54 -19.67
N GLU A 126 -45.86 4.46 -19.00
CA GLU A 126 -46.04 4.50 -17.56
C GLU A 126 -44.69 4.56 -16.84
N ARG A 127 -44.70 5.15 -15.64
CA ARG A 127 -43.48 5.24 -14.81
C ARG A 127 -43.19 3.96 -14.03
N GLU A 128 -44.10 2.99 -14.05
CA GLU A 128 -43.97 1.74 -13.28
C GLU A 128 -43.27 0.67 -14.14
N GLY A 129 -42.08 0.25 -13.72
CA GLY A 129 -41.26 -0.75 -14.42
C GLY A 129 -39.79 -0.71 -13.97
N SER A 130 -39.05 -1.81 -14.15
CA SER A 130 -37.63 -1.90 -13.80
C SER A 130 -36.72 -1.25 -14.84
N GLY A 131 -37.26 -0.85 -16.00
CA GLY A 131 -36.48 -0.29 -17.10
C GLY A 131 -36.06 -1.37 -18.08
N LEU A 132 -35.03 -2.13 -17.72
CA LEU A 132 -34.49 -3.21 -18.54
C LEU A 132 -34.44 -4.49 -17.71
N THR A 133 -34.98 -5.56 -18.29
CA THR A 133 -34.96 -6.89 -17.72
C THR A 133 -34.28 -7.86 -18.67
N PHE A 134 -33.79 -8.98 -18.14
CA PHE A 134 -33.39 -10.12 -18.93
C PHE A 134 -34.24 -11.33 -18.59
N GLU A 135 -34.59 -12.11 -19.61
CA GLU A 135 -35.30 -13.38 -19.45
C GLU A 135 -34.35 -14.56 -19.72
N LEU A 136 -34.36 -15.53 -18.80
CA LEU A 136 -33.76 -16.85 -18.97
C LEU A 136 -34.70 -17.89 -18.36
N ASP A 137 -35.12 -18.89 -19.14
CA ASP A 137 -36.03 -19.97 -18.72
C ASP A 137 -37.38 -19.49 -18.19
N GLY A 138 -37.94 -18.46 -18.81
CA GLY A 138 -39.17 -17.85 -18.34
C GLY A 138 -39.03 -17.05 -17.04
N ARG A 139 -37.82 -16.98 -16.44
CA ARG A 139 -37.55 -16.13 -15.28
C ARG A 139 -37.02 -14.78 -15.73
N VAL A 140 -37.80 -13.74 -15.47
CA VAL A 140 -37.46 -12.34 -15.74
C VAL A 140 -36.73 -11.74 -14.53
N ARG A 141 -35.64 -11.00 -14.76
CA ARG A 141 -34.85 -10.32 -13.72
C ARG A 141 -34.41 -8.94 -14.21
N PRO A 142 -34.28 -7.93 -13.32
CA PRO A 142 -33.76 -6.63 -13.71
C PRO A 142 -32.27 -6.71 -14.10
N VAL A 143 -31.87 -5.91 -15.09
CA VAL A 143 -30.46 -5.70 -15.43
C VAL A 143 -29.85 -4.76 -14.39
N SER A 144 -28.73 -5.15 -13.78
CA SER A 144 -28.04 -4.32 -12.80
C SER A 144 -27.46 -3.06 -13.45
N GLU A 145 -27.57 -1.91 -12.77
CA GLU A 145 -27.01 -0.61 -13.20
C GLU A 145 -25.55 -0.68 -13.61
N ARG A 146 -24.74 -1.48 -12.90
CA ARG A 146 -23.30 -1.64 -13.17
C ARG A 146 -22.99 -2.33 -14.50
N ARG A 147 -24.01 -2.83 -15.17
CA ARG A 147 -23.92 -3.52 -16.47
C ARG A 147 -24.44 -2.65 -17.61
N LEU A 148 -24.84 -1.41 -17.35
CA LEU A 148 -25.39 -0.50 -18.34
C LEU A 148 -24.43 0.67 -18.53
N PHE A 149 -23.97 0.87 -19.76
CA PHE A 149 -23.03 1.92 -20.12
C PHE A 149 -23.62 2.82 -21.20
N VAL A 150 -23.22 4.09 -21.19
CA VAL A 150 -23.60 5.05 -22.24
C VAL A 150 -23.10 4.59 -23.62
N PRO A 151 -23.76 4.98 -24.73
CA PRO A 151 -23.41 4.48 -26.07
C PRO A 151 -21.97 4.69 -26.52
N TRP A 152 -21.30 5.72 -25.98
CA TRP A 152 -19.91 6.08 -26.29
C TRP A 152 -18.90 5.53 -25.29
N ALA A 153 -19.33 4.73 -24.30
CA ALA A 153 -18.41 4.08 -23.39
C ALA A 153 -17.52 3.09 -24.15
N ALA A 154 -16.23 3.09 -23.84
CA ALA A 154 -15.33 2.05 -24.31
C ALA A 154 -15.54 0.80 -23.44
N THR A 155 -16.18 -0.24 -23.98
CA THR A 155 -16.42 -1.51 -23.28
C THR A 155 -15.51 -2.64 -23.73
N GLY A 156 -14.45 -2.32 -24.47
CA GLY A 156 -13.33 -3.25 -24.54
C GLY A 156 -12.92 -3.61 -23.11
N ALA A 157 -12.52 -4.86 -22.88
CA ALA A 157 -11.68 -5.14 -21.74
C ALA A 157 -10.42 -4.28 -21.96
N ALA A 158 -10.44 -3.04 -21.45
CA ALA A 158 -9.21 -2.46 -21.00
C ALA A 158 -8.63 -3.58 -20.15
N GLU A 159 -7.42 -4.04 -20.48
CA GLU A 159 -6.58 -4.58 -19.44
C GLU A 159 -6.72 -3.55 -18.33
N LYS A 160 -7.52 -3.88 -17.31
CA LYS A 160 -7.33 -3.33 -16.00
C LYS A 160 -5.83 -3.50 -15.88
N PRO A 161 -5.01 -2.43 -15.86
CA PRO A 161 -3.60 -2.65 -15.67
C PRO A 161 -3.59 -3.56 -14.46
N ALA A 162 -3.13 -4.79 -14.67
CA ALA A 162 -2.67 -5.59 -13.57
C ALA A 162 -1.55 -4.70 -13.12
N GLY A 163 -1.86 -3.77 -12.23
CA GLY A 163 -0.87 -3.04 -11.54
C GLY A 163 -0.40 -4.08 -10.54
N PRO A 164 0.77 -4.72 -10.71
CA PRO A 164 1.66 -4.54 -9.59
C PRO A 164 1.71 -3.02 -9.39
N ALA A 165 1.70 -2.55 -8.16
CA ALA A 165 2.27 -1.23 -7.91
C ALA A 165 3.63 -1.26 -8.60
N VAL A 166 3.73 -0.70 -9.82
CA VAL A 166 5.01 -0.58 -10.52
C VAL A 166 5.77 0.26 -9.54
N ALA A 167 6.83 -0.32 -8.96
CA ALA A 167 7.62 0.36 -7.96
C ALA A 167 7.99 1.72 -8.58
N ARG A 168 7.46 2.78 -7.98
CA ARG A 168 7.65 4.16 -8.46
C ARG A 168 9.15 4.41 -8.55
N THR A 169 9.64 4.82 -9.73
CA THR A 169 11.11 5.01 -9.97
C THR A 169 11.51 6.47 -10.10
N ASP A 170 10.51 7.35 -10.19
CA ASP A 170 10.61 8.82 -10.24
C ASP A 170 10.88 9.47 -8.87
N VAL A 171 10.83 8.69 -7.79
CA VAL A 171 11.24 9.13 -6.45
C VAL A 171 12.31 8.18 -5.90
N LYS A 172 13.38 8.74 -5.35
CA LYS A 172 14.58 7.97 -4.92
C LYS A 172 15.14 8.43 -3.57
N GLY A 173 14.37 9.21 -2.83
CA GLY A 173 14.73 9.71 -1.52
C GLY A 173 14.60 8.66 -0.41
N ASN A 174 14.97 9.06 0.80
CA ASN A 174 14.81 8.28 2.02
C ASN A 174 13.41 8.50 2.61
N TRP A 175 12.61 7.43 2.64
CA TRP A 175 11.23 7.48 3.15
C TRP A 175 11.14 7.91 4.62
N LEU A 176 12.03 7.44 5.50
CA LEU A 176 12.03 7.83 6.92
C LEU A 176 12.47 9.28 7.11
N HIS A 177 13.43 9.76 6.32
CA HIS A 177 13.79 11.18 6.34
C HIS A 177 12.63 12.05 5.84
N GLY A 178 11.96 11.66 4.76
CA GLY A 178 10.75 12.31 4.27
C GLY A 178 9.65 12.40 5.32
N ARG A 179 9.42 11.31 6.08
CA ARG A 179 8.51 11.30 7.22
C ARG A 179 8.93 12.31 8.30
N ARG A 180 10.22 12.36 8.68
CA ARG A 180 10.73 13.34 9.65
C ARG A 180 10.55 14.78 9.16
N ILE A 181 10.72 15.04 7.86
CA ILE A 181 10.48 16.34 7.26
C ILE A 181 8.99 16.70 7.36
N PHE A 182 8.09 15.78 6.98
CA PHE A 182 6.64 15.98 7.06
C PHE A 182 6.17 16.36 8.47
N PHE A 183 6.67 15.67 9.50
CA PHE A 183 6.32 15.89 10.92
C PHE A 183 7.24 16.89 11.65
N GLY A 184 8.18 17.52 10.94
CA GLY A 184 9.22 18.37 11.53
C GLY A 184 9.35 19.68 10.77
N LYS A 185 10.53 19.92 10.20
CA LYS A 185 10.88 21.18 9.49
C LYS A 185 9.89 21.54 8.38
N GLY A 186 9.37 20.53 7.67
CA GLY A 186 8.39 20.73 6.62
C GLY A 186 7.00 21.10 7.13
N ALA A 187 6.69 20.87 8.42
CA ALA A 187 5.45 21.27 9.10
C ALA A 187 4.13 20.92 8.38
N CYS A 188 4.15 20.01 7.41
CA CYS A 188 2.98 19.61 6.62
C CYS A 188 1.89 18.99 7.52
N PHE A 189 2.31 18.26 8.56
CA PHE A 189 1.41 17.62 9.54
C PHE A 189 0.50 18.58 10.30
N THR A 190 0.86 19.87 10.37
CA THR A 190 0.06 20.88 11.08
C THR A 190 -1.29 21.14 10.42
N CYS A 191 -1.37 20.89 9.11
CA CYS A 191 -2.58 21.04 8.32
C CYS A 191 -3.05 19.73 7.72
N HIS A 192 -2.13 18.83 7.34
CA HIS A 192 -2.46 17.63 6.60
C HIS A 192 -2.38 16.37 7.46
N ARG A 193 -3.30 15.46 7.17
CA ARG A 193 -3.26 14.09 7.62
C ARG A 193 -2.63 13.20 6.54
N THR A 194 -1.87 12.20 6.96
CA THR A 194 -1.42 11.11 6.09
C THR A 194 -1.37 9.83 6.92
N ARG A 195 -1.95 8.74 6.41
CA ARG A 195 -1.95 7.42 7.07
C ARG A 195 -2.43 7.50 8.54
N ASN A 196 -3.51 8.26 8.77
CA ASN A 196 -4.11 8.55 10.08
C ASN A 196 -3.25 9.36 11.07
N GLU A 197 -2.16 9.97 10.63
CA GLU A 197 -1.30 10.83 11.45
C GLU A 197 -1.33 12.28 10.94
N GLY A 198 -1.32 13.26 11.84
CA GLY A 198 -1.37 14.70 11.51
C GLY A 198 -2.72 15.36 11.84
N SER A 199 -2.97 16.53 11.24
CA SER A 199 -4.18 17.34 11.46
C SER A 199 -5.21 17.19 10.34
N ASP A 200 -6.49 17.27 10.68
CA ASP A 200 -7.62 17.19 9.74
C ASP A 200 -8.11 18.61 9.39
N PHE A 201 -7.23 19.43 8.83
CA PHE A 201 -7.56 20.78 8.37
C PHE A 201 -7.57 20.87 6.85
N GLY A 202 -6.44 20.52 6.22
CA GLY A 202 -6.29 20.39 4.78
C GLY A 202 -6.60 18.97 4.28
N PRO A 203 -6.43 18.71 2.98
CA PRO A 203 -6.64 17.39 2.40
C PRO A 203 -5.87 16.28 3.09
N ASP A 204 -6.51 15.12 3.20
CA ASP A 204 -5.82 13.87 3.53
C ASP A 204 -4.91 13.45 2.35
N LEU A 205 -3.62 13.33 2.65
CA LEU A 205 -2.58 13.04 1.68
C LEU A 205 -2.30 11.54 1.53
N THR A 206 -3.07 10.66 2.19
CA THR A 206 -2.88 9.20 2.12
C THR A 206 -2.94 8.68 0.68
N ASN A 207 -3.79 9.27 -0.17
CA ASN A 207 -3.97 8.84 -1.56
C ASN A 207 -2.95 9.45 -2.54
N LEU A 208 -1.99 10.25 -2.07
CA LEU A 208 -0.96 10.84 -2.96
C LEU A 208 -0.08 9.79 -3.64
N ILE A 209 -0.02 8.56 -3.13
CA ILE A 209 0.66 7.43 -3.77
C ILE A 209 0.18 7.13 -5.19
N HIS A 210 -0.99 7.64 -5.60
CA HIS A 210 -1.56 7.50 -6.95
C HIS A 210 -1.40 8.76 -7.82
N ARG A 211 -0.85 9.84 -7.28
CA ARG A 211 -0.61 11.10 -8.01
C ARG A 211 0.78 11.12 -8.64
N ASP A 212 0.93 11.80 -9.76
CA ASP A 212 2.23 12.03 -10.39
C ASP A 212 3.08 12.99 -9.54
N ARG A 213 4.40 12.80 -9.64
CA ARG A 213 5.38 13.55 -8.86
C ARG A 213 5.34 15.05 -9.17
N GLU A 214 5.24 15.40 -10.45
CA GLU A 214 5.29 16.77 -10.93
C GLU A 214 4.10 17.57 -10.38
N SER A 215 2.89 17.02 -10.43
CA SER A 215 1.69 17.66 -9.88
C SER A 215 1.81 17.88 -8.37
N VAL A 216 2.24 16.86 -7.60
CA VAL A 216 2.42 17.02 -6.15
C VAL A 216 3.52 18.05 -5.84
N THR A 217 4.58 18.09 -6.62
CA THR A 217 5.64 19.10 -6.48
C THR A 217 5.09 20.50 -6.74
N GLN A 218 4.24 20.67 -7.77
CA GLN A 218 3.58 21.95 -8.06
C GLN A 218 2.62 22.37 -6.95
N ASP A 219 1.84 21.44 -6.39
CA ASP A 219 0.95 21.73 -5.26
C ASP A 219 1.74 22.24 -4.04
N ILE A 220 2.92 21.67 -3.78
CA ILE A 220 3.79 22.08 -2.66
C ILE A 220 4.42 23.46 -2.90
N LEU A 221 4.88 23.72 -4.13
CA LEU A 221 5.60 24.96 -4.46
C LEU A 221 4.67 26.14 -4.76
N ASN A 222 3.47 25.87 -5.29
CA ASN A 222 2.51 26.86 -5.78
C ASN A 222 1.08 26.50 -5.33
N PRO A 223 0.78 26.50 -4.01
CA PRO A 223 -0.48 25.99 -3.47
C PRO A 223 -1.72 26.79 -3.89
N SER A 224 -1.57 28.04 -4.33
CA SER A 224 -2.66 28.87 -4.86
C SER A 224 -2.98 28.59 -6.34
N ALA A 225 -2.15 27.81 -7.04
CA ALA A 225 -2.35 27.53 -8.47
C ALA A 225 -3.58 26.65 -8.72
N THR A 226 -3.85 25.70 -7.83
CA THR A 226 -5.06 24.86 -7.84
C THR A 226 -5.53 24.67 -6.41
N ILE A 227 -6.73 25.16 -6.09
CA ILE A 227 -7.34 25.00 -4.76
C ILE A 227 -8.47 23.99 -4.89
N ASN A 228 -8.42 22.90 -4.13
CA ASN A 228 -9.53 21.96 -4.06
C ASN A 228 -10.78 22.70 -3.56
N PRO A 229 -11.94 22.62 -4.24
CA PRO A 229 -13.17 23.31 -3.82
C PRO A 229 -13.57 23.07 -2.36
N GLU A 230 -13.33 21.88 -1.80
CA GLU A 230 -13.62 21.55 -0.40
C GLU A 230 -12.67 22.21 0.61
N GLN A 231 -11.59 22.82 0.11
CA GLN A 231 -10.54 23.49 0.86
C GLN A 231 -10.46 24.98 0.53
N ALA A 232 -11.44 25.50 -0.22
CA ALA A 232 -11.51 26.91 -0.55
C ALA A 232 -11.69 27.74 0.74
N GLY A 233 -10.70 28.56 1.04
CA GLY A 233 -10.74 29.45 2.18
C GLY A 233 -11.76 30.57 2.02
N SER A 234 -12.27 31.07 3.14
CA SER A 234 -13.13 32.24 3.22
C SER A 234 -12.64 33.21 4.29
N THR A 235 -12.74 34.50 4.01
CA THR A 235 -12.62 35.56 5.00
C THR A 235 -14.00 35.85 5.56
N VAL A 236 -14.19 35.51 6.84
CA VAL A 236 -15.43 35.78 7.58
C VAL A 236 -15.23 37.01 8.46
N THR A 237 -16.02 38.05 8.23
CA THR A 237 -16.03 39.26 9.07
C THR A 237 -17.23 39.21 9.99
N PHE A 238 -17.01 39.49 11.28
CA PHE A 238 -18.02 39.49 12.33
C PHE A 238 -18.49 40.91 12.66
N THR A 239 -19.65 41.02 13.30
CA THR A 239 -20.26 42.30 13.71
C THR A 239 -19.46 43.02 14.79
N ASP A 240 -18.68 42.30 15.58
CA ASP A 240 -17.72 42.83 16.56
C ASP A 240 -16.45 43.42 15.91
N GLY A 241 -16.30 43.31 14.58
CA GLY A 241 -15.16 43.78 13.82
C GLY A 241 -14.03 42.77 13.63
N ALA A 242 -14.12 41.56 14.23
CA ALA A 242 -13.15 40.51 13.99
C ALA A 242 -13.24 39.98 12.55
N ALA A 243 -12.09 39.64 11.96
CA ALA A 243 -12.01 38.99 10.66
C ALA A 243 -11.13 37.75 10.78
N LEU A 244 -11.65 36.59 10.36
CA LEU A 244 -10.97 35.31 10.43
C LEU A 244 -10.93 34.66 9.06
N ASN A 245 -9.78 34.05 8.74
CA ASN A 245 -9.59 33.24 7.54
C ASN A 245 -9.67 31.76 7.92
N GLY A 246 -10.51 31.00 7.22
CA GLY A 246 -10.69 29.58 7.47
C GLY A 246 -11.63 28.93 6.46
N ILE A 247 -11.97 27.66 6.68
CA ILE A 247 -12.86 26.89 5.81
C ILE A 247 -14.24 26.82 6.48
N VAL A 248 -15.27 27.27 5.77
CA VAL A 248 -16.65 27.19 6.28
C VAL A 248 -17.12 25.74 6.16
N ARG A 249 -17.18 25.02 7.28
CA ARG A 249 -17.61 23.62 7.34
C ARG A 249 -19.12 23.48 7.47
N THR A 250 -19.76 24.44 8.11
CA THR A 250 -21.21 24.48 8.27
C THR A 250 -21.68 25.92 8.20
N LEU A 251 -22.72 26.16 7.41
CA LEU A 251 -23.42 27.42 7.36
C LEU A 251 -24.92 27.12 7.34
N THR A 252 -25.62 27.57 8.36
CA THR A 252 -27.07 27.43 8.55
C THR A 252 -27.67 28.79 8.88
N ASP A 253 -28.98 28.86 9.00
CA ASP A 253 -29.67 30.10 9.41
C ASP A 253 -29.34 30.49 10.86
N GLU A 254 -28.97 29.52 11.71
CA GLU A 254 -28.70 29.73 13.13
C GLU A 254 -27.21 29.92 13.44
N ARG A 255 -26.31 29.21 12.75
CA ARG A 255 -24.87 29.18 13.09
C ARG A 255 -23.94 29.01 11.89
N ILE A 256 -22.67 29.37 12.13
CA ILE A 256 -21.53 29.11 11.28
C ILE A 256 -20.47 28.31 12.05
N VAL A 257 -19.92 27.27 11.41
CA VAL A 257 -18.73 26.55 11.90
C VAL A 257 -17.59 26.80 10.94
N LEU A 258 -16.55 27.48 11.44
CA LEU A 258 -15.33 27.81 10.71
C LEU A 258 -14.18 26.92 11.22
N SER A 259 -13.55 26.17 10.32
CA SER A 259 -12.30 25.48 10.62
C SER A 259 -11.14 26.44 10.38
N LEU A 260 -10.31 26.65 11.40
CA LEU A 260 -9.16 27.55 11.39
C LEU A 260 -7.87 26.77 11.09
N PRO A 261 -6.83 27.42 10.52
CA PRO A 261 -5.52 26.80 10.35
C PRO A 261 -5.02 26.13 11.64
N GLY A 262 -4.52 24.90 11.52
CA GLY A 262 -4.15 24.07 12.67
C GLY A 262 -5.26 23.14 13.18
N GLY A 263 -6.47 23.21 12.62
CA GLY A 263 -7.56 22.26 12.87
C GLY A 263 -8.55 22.64 13.98
N ALA A 264 -8.40 23.84 14.57
CA ALA A 264 -9.37 24.34 15.56
C ALA A 264 -10.69 24.72 14.87
N ASN A 265 -11.81 24.28 15.43
CA ASN A 265 -13.14 24.70 14.95
C ASN A 265 -13.70 25.80 15.85
N MET A 266 -14.28 26.82 15.21
CA MET A 266 -15.01 27.89 15.86
C MET A 266 -16.48 27.80 15.44
N ASP A 267 -17.37 27.68 16.42
CA ASP A 267 -18.83 27.74 16.24
C ASP A 267 -19.33 29.11 16.75
N ARG A 268 -20.00 29.89 15.89
CA ARG A 268 -20.59 31.19 16.24
C ARG A 268 -22.02 31.30 15.69
N PRO A 269 -22.90 32.09 16.34
CA PRO A 269 -24.21 32.41 15.80
C PRO A 269 -24.13 33.09 14.44
N ARG A 270 -25.02 32.72 13.51
CA ARG A 270 -25.09 33.30 12.16
C ARG A 270 -25.37 34.81 12.19
N ALA A 271 -26.09 35.28 13.21
CA ALA A 271 -26.40 36.69 13.45
C ALA A 271 -25.16 37.55 13.73
N GLU A 272 -24.05 36.94 14.17
CA GLU A 272 -22.79 37.66 14.40
C GLU A 272 -21.95 37.81 13.13
N VAL A 273 -22.35 37.17 12.01
CA VAL A 273 -21.60 37.23 10.75
C VAL A 273 -22.06 38.43 9.92
N LYS A 274 -21.13 39.34 9.65
CA LYS A 274 -21.33 40.52 8.79
C LYS A 274 -21.16 40.18 7.31
N SER A 275 -20.13 39.42 6.95
CA SER A 275 -19.89 39.00 5.56
C SER A 275 -19.00 37.76 5.48
N ILE A 276 -19.18 36.98 4.42
CA ILE A 276 -18.32 35.85 4.04
C ILE A 276 -17.85 36.11 2.62
N ALA A 277 -16.54 36.18 2.40
CA ALA A 277 -15.96 36.38 1.08
C ALA A 277 -14.97 35.24 0.76
N PRO A 278 -15.00 34.66 -0.45
CA PRO A 278 -14.04 33.64 -0.85
C PRO A 278 -12.63 34.24 -0.92
N MET A 279 -11.64 33.48 -0.46
CA MET A 279 -10.23 33.83 -0.61
C MET A 279 -9.76 33.53 -2.04
N LYS A 280 -8.85 34.37 -2.55
CA LYS A 280 -8.20 34.16 -3.85
C LYS A 280 -6.93 33.31 -3.75
N GLU A 281 -6.36 33.24 -2.57
CA GLU A 281 -5.13 32.54 -2.26
C GLU A 281 -5.44 31.34 -1.35
N SER A 282 -4.57 30.33 -1.43
CA SER A 282 -4.69 29.14 -0.58
C SER A 282 -4.45 29.48 0.89
N LEU A 283 -5.08 28.70 1.78
CA LEU A 283 -4.75 28.70 3.21
C LEU A 283 -3.39 28.02 3.49
N MET A 284 -2.85 27.28 2.52
CA MET A 284 -1.47 26.76 2.56
C MET A 284 -0.47 27.87 2.15
N PRO A 285 0.58 28.16 2.96
CA PRO A 285 1.52 29.25 2.66
C PRO A 285 2.37 29.02 1.39
N GLU A 286 2.50 30.02 0.52
CA GLU A 286 3.29 29.94 -0.73
C GLU A 286 4.79 29.66 -0.54
N ALA A 287 5.36 29.96 0.63
CA ALA A 287 6.79 29.76 0.90
C ALA A 287 7.14 28.39 1.51
N HIS A 288 6.16 27.52 1.73
CA HIS A 288 6.34 26.32 2.56
C HIS A 288 7.41 25.36 2.00
N GLY A 289 7.36 25.06 0.70
CA GLY A 289 8.34 24.21 0.03
C GLY A 289 9.72 24.84 -0.18
N LYS A 290 9.86 26.17 -0.07
CA LYS A 290 11.13 26.89 -0.34
C LYS A 290 12.16 26.77 0.78
N SER A 291 11.73 26.30 1.96
CA SER A 291 12.60 26.07 3.11
C SER A 291 13.37 24.74 3.04
N LEU A 292 12.99 23.86 2.11
CA LEU A 292 13.56 22.53 1.92
C LEU A 292 14.69 22.57 0.88
N SER A 293 15.78 21.85 1.15
CA SER A 293 16.79 21.55 0.14
C SER A 293 16.22 20.63 -0.95
N ALA A 294 16.93 20.50 -2.07
CA ALA A 294 16.52 19.56 -3.12
C ALA A 294 16.46 18.11 -2.62
N GLU A 295 17.37 17.71 -1.72
CA GLU A 295 17.39 16.38 -1.10
C GLU A 295 16.22 16.20 -0.12
N GLU A 296 15.94 17.21 0.73
CA GLU A 296 14.79 17.18 1.64
C GLU A 296 13.46 17.10 0.88
N MET A 297 13.35 17.81 -0.25
CA MET A 297 12.17 17.71 -1.12
C MET A 297 12.04 16.32 -1.75
N GLU A 298 13.15 15.73 -2.21
CA GLU A 298 13.16 14.36 -2.76
C GLU A 298 12.69 13.33 -1.73
N ASP A 299 13.15 13.45 -0.50
CA ASP A 299 12.78 12.58 0.62
C ASP A 299 11.31 12.76 0.98
N LEU A 300 10.83 14.00 1.10
CA LEU A 300 9.42 14.31 1.36
C LEU A 300 8.51 13.74 0.27
N LEU A 301 8.86 13.94 -1.00
CA LEU A 301 8.12 13.37 -2.13
C LEU A 301 8.12 11.85 -2.06
N THR A 302 9.26 11.22 -1.75
CA THR A 302 9.34 9.77 -1.58
C THR A 302 8.38 9.28 -0.49
N PHE A 303 8.31 9.95 0.66
CA PHE A 303 7.37 9.63 1.74
C PHE A 303 5.90 9.78 1.34
N LEU A 304 5.54 10.85 0.62
CA LEU A 304 4.16 11.13 0.20
C LEU A 304 3.69 10.20 -0.93
N LEU A 305 4.61 9.83 -1.82
CA LEU A 305 4.29 9.20 -3.09
C LEU A 305 4.50 7.68 -3.10
N THR A 306 5.09 7.11 -2.05
CA THR A 306 5.31 5.66 -1.94
C THR A 306 4.74 5.09 -0.65
N GLN A 307 4.38 3.80 -0.67
CA GLN A 307 4.02 3.09 0.56
C GLN A 307 5.26 2.85 1.43
N PRO A 308 5.10 2.79 2.77
CA PRO A 308 6.17 2.29 3.62
C PRO A 308 6.56 0.87 3.18
N LEU A 309 7.74 0.43 3.58
CA LEU A 309 8.14 -0.96 3.39
C LEU A 309 7.24 -1.86 4.26
N GLU A 310 6.24 -2.49 3.65
CA GLU A 310 5.33 -3.42 4.32
C GLU A 310 5.96 -4.81 4.47
N PRO A 311 5.55 -5.63 5.47
CA PRO A 311 5.92 -7.04 5.59
C PRO A 311 5.75 -7.82 4.28
N ALA A 312 6.57 -8.86 4.06
CA ALA A 312 6.43 -9.69 2.89
C ALA A 312 5.10 -10.48 2.94
N PRO A 313 4.39 -10.64 1.81
CA PRO A 313 3.26 -11.54 1.74
C PRO A 313 3.68 -12.97 2.10
N ILE A 314 3.05 -13.53 3.14
CA ILE A 314 3.27 -14.92 3.55
C ILE A 314 2.20 -15.79 2.87
N THR A 315 2.63 -16.76 2.07
CA THR A 315 1.77 -17.70 1.35
C THR A 315 1.79 -19.11 1.97
N ARG A 316 2.72 -19.36 2.89
CA ARG A 316 2.80 -20.60 3.65
C ARG A 316 1.61 -20.75 4.61
N LEU A 317 1.07 -21.98 4.66
CA LEU A 317 -0.08 -22.33 5.50
C LEU A 317 0.28 -23.12 6.76
N ASP A 318 1.32 -23.96 6.74
CA ASP A 318 1.68 -24.81 7.89
C ASP A 318 3.22 -24.98 8.10
N PRO A 319 3.80 -24.49 9.21
CA PRO A 319 3.12 -23.57 10.12
C PRO A 319 2.78 -22.27 9.38
N GLY A 320 1.65 -21.68 9.72
CA GLY A 320 1.34 -20.32 9.31
C GLY A 320 2.23 -19.31 10.02
N PRO A 321 2.27 -18.04 9.56
CA PRO A 321 3.03 -17.00 10.25
C PRO A 321 2.48 -16.79 11.67
N PRO A 322 3.33 -16.35 12.62
CA PRO A 322 2.86 -15.97 13.95
C PRO A 322 1.92 -14.75 13.86
N MET A 323 1.15 -14.53 14.92
CA MET A 323 0.36 -13.30 15.06
C MET A 323 1.27 -12.07 15.05
N ALA A 324 0.83 -11.01 14.39
CA ALA A 324 1.54 -9.73 14.41
C ALA A 324 1.65 -9.19 15.85
N ARG A 325 2.80 -8.59 16.16
CA ARG A 325 3.07 -7.96 17.46
C ARG A 325 2.06 -6.85 17.73
N SER A 326 1.55 -6.81 18.95
CA SER A 326 0.74 -5.69 19.43
C SER A 326 1.59 -4.43 19.63
N ALA A 327 0.98 -3.25 19.53
CA ALA A 327 1.67 -2.00 19.82
C ALA A 327 2.26 -1.96 21.24
N ALA A 328 1.63 -2.64 22.21
CA ALA A 328 2.11 -2.73 23.58
C ALA A 328 3.39 -3.56 23.72
N GLU A 329 3.57 -4.60 22.91
CA GLU A 329 4.83 -5.38 22.87
C GLU A 329 5.98 -4.57 22.26
N ILE A 330 5.70 -3.71 21.29
CA ILE A 330 6.70 -2.93 20.56
C ILE A 330 7.08 -1.65 21.32
N ALA A 331 6.12 -1.00 21.98
CA ALA A 331 6.30 0.31 22.62
C ALA A 331 7.54 0.43 23.53
N PRO A 332 7.93 -0.56 24.35
CA PRO A 332 9.13 -0.47 25.20
C PRO A 332 10.46 -0.37 24.43
N PHE A 333 10.48 -0.80 23.16
CA PHE A 333 11.67 -0.83 22.32
C PHE A 333 11.75 0.34 21.35
N LEU A 334 10.67 1.14 21.24
CA LEU A 334 10.69 2.35 20.45
C LEU A 334 11.53 3.43 21.15
N PRO A 335 12.33 4.20 20.41
CA PRO A 335 13.07 5.31 20.99
C PRO A 335 12.08 6.32 21.61
N VAL A 336 12.30 6.67 22.87
CA VAL A 336 11.59 7.81 23.48
C VAL A 336 12.11 9.07 22.79
N VAL A 337 11.27 9.67 21.93
CA VAL A 337 11.57 10.97 21.33
C VAL A 337 11.42 12.00 22.44
N ASP A 338 12.55 12.43 23.01
CA ASP A 338 12.59 13.63 23.85
C ASP A 338 12.67 14.85 22.93
N PRO A 339 11.59 15.65 22.79
CA PRO A 339 11.59 16.83 21.93
C PRO A 339 12.58 17.91 22.39
N ALA A 340 13.13 17.82 23.61
CA ALA A 340 14.13 18.74 24.14
C ALA A 340 15.58 18.23 24.01
N ALA A 341 15.79 16.97 23.57
CA ALA A 341 17.14 16.44 23.40
C ALA A 341 17.81 17.04 22.16
N SER A 342 19.03 17.56 22.33
CA SER A 342 19.86 17.98 21.20
C SER A 342 20.03 16.82 20.21
N PRO A 343 19.98 17.08 18.88
CA PRO A 343 20.18 16.04 17.90
C PRO A 343 21.51 15.34 18.18
N ALA A 344 21.47 14.01 18.31
CA ALA A 344 22.69 13.21 18.44
C ALA A 344 23.63 13.54 17.28
N ALA A 345 24.94 13.52 17.53
CA ALA A 345 25.92 13.69 16.46
C ALA A 345 25.61 12.71 15.32
N ALA A 346 25.60 13.21 14.08
CA ALA A 346 25.28 12.40 12.92
C ALA A 346 26.21 11.16 12.92
N PRO A 347 25.66 9.93 12.80
CA PRO A 347 26.45 8.72 12.84
C PRO A 347 27.49 8.74 11.72
N SER A 348 28.68 8.18 11.94
CA SER A 348 29.67 8.07 10.86
C SER A 348 29.11 7.26 9.69
N PRO A 349 29.47 7.57 8.43
CA PRO A 349 29.04 6.80 7.28
C PRO A 349 29.32 5.31 7.45
N LEU A 350 28.33 4.47 7.15
CA LEU A 350 28.41 3.03 7.24
C LEU A 350 28.05 2.40 5.89
N ARG A 351 29.00 1.69 5.28
CA ARG A 351 28.79 0.96 4.03
C ARG A 351 28.53 -0.51 4.34
N ILE A 352 27.33 -0.97 4.02
CA ILE A 352 26.90 -2.35 4.23
C ILE A 352 26.90 -3.08 2.89
N LEU A 353 27.50 -4.27 2.86
CA LEU A 353 27.33 -5.23 1.76
C LEU A 353 26.38 -6.34 2.21
N LEU A 354 25.27 -6.51 1.51
CA LEU A 354 24.38 -7.66 1.70
C LEU A 354 24.73 -8.75 0.68
N SER A 355 25.12 -9.92 1.19
CA SER A 355 25.42 -11.11 0.41
C SER A 355 24.32 -12.15 0.63
N ALA A 356 23.67 -12.54 -0.46
CA ALA A 356 22.63 -13.56 -0.43
C ALA A 356 22.88 -14.66 -1.48
N GLY A 357 22.11 -15.74 -1.40
CA GLY A 357 22.17 -16.87 -2.32
C GLY A 357 20.94 -17.02 -3.22
N ALA A 358 20.98 -18.01 -4.10
CA ALA A 358 19.76 -18.47 -4.76
C ALA A 358 18.84 -19.15 -3.73
N LYS A 359 17.53 -18.97 -3.88
CA LYS A 359 16.53 -19.66 -3.04
C LYS A 359 16.73 -21.17 -3.13
N ASP A 360 16.67 -21.85 -1.98
CA ASP A 360 16.97 -23.28 -1.83
C ASP A 360 15.88 -24.07 -1.06
N HIS A 361 14.94 -23.39 -0.39
CA HIS A 361 13.85 -24.03 0.37
C HIS A 361 12.46 -23.66 -0.14
N GLY A 362 11.44 -24.18 0.56
CA GLY A 362 10.03 -24.02 0.23
C GLY A 362 9.49 -22.60 0.34
N LEU A 363 8.18 -22.47 0.24
CA LEU A 363 7.50 -21.18 0.34
C LEU A 363 7.80 -20.50 1.68
N ASN A 364 8.22 -19.24 1.61
CA ASN A 364 8.60 -18.40 2.76
C ASN A 364 9.72 -18.96 3.65
N GLU A 365 10.49 -19.93 3.18
CA GLU A 365 11.70 -20.45 3.83
C GLU A 365 12.93 -20.04 3.02
N HIS A 366 14.01 -19.67 3.72
CA HIS A 366 15.32 -19.34 3.15
C HIS A 366 15.22 -18.46 1.89
N ASP A 367 14.32 -17.47 1.93
CA ASP A 367 14.06 -16.62 0.77
C ASP A 367 15.12 -15.52 0.67
N TYR A 368 16.36 -15.93 0.40
CA TYR A 368 17.51 -15.02 0.35
C TYR A 368 17.33 -13.92 -0.70
N PRO A 369 16.78 -14.16 -1.92
CA PRO A 369 16.53 -13.10 -2.88
C PRO A 369 15.53 -12.06 -2.38
N LEU A 370 14.42 -12.50 -1.76
CA LEU A 370 13.43 -11.58 -1.17
C LEU A 370 14.02 -10.80 0.01
N TRP A 371 14.79 -11.46 0.88
CA TRP A 371 15.53 -10.79 1.95
C TRP A 371 16.45 -9.71 1.39
N LEU A 372 17.25 -10.04 0.36
CA LEU A 372 18.18 -9.09 -0.26
C LEU A 372 17.45 -7.88 -0.84
N GLU A 373 16.34 -8.11 -1.55
CA GLU A 373 15.52 -7.05 -2.13
C GLU A 373 14.95 -6.11 -1.05
N ARG A 374 14.46 -6.67 0.05
CA ARG A 374 13.80 -5.90 1.12
C ARG A 374 14.81 -5.19 2.02
N TRP A 375 15.85 -5.88 2.44
CA TRP A 375 16.86 -5.32 3.34
C TRP A 375 17.76 -4.29 2.66
N SER A 376 17.95 -4.39 1.35
CA SER A 376 18.62 -3.34 0.57
C SER A 376 17.81 -2.04 0.48
N LYS A 377 16.49 -2.09 0.71
CA LYS A 377 15.62 -0.92 0.84
C LYS A 377 15.49 -0.46 2.28
N LEU A 378 15.49 -1.38 3.23
CA LEU A 378 15.28 -1.10 4.65
C LEU A 378 16.48 -0.41 5.31
N LEU A 379 17.68 -1.00 5.19
CA LEU A 379 18.85 -0.53 5.94
C LEU A 379 19.29 0.90 5.56
N PRO A 380 19.21 1.35 4.28
CA PRO A 380 19.51 2.73 3.92
C PRO A 380 18.51 3.76 4.46
N LEU A 381 17.39 3.33 5.06
CA LEU A 381 16.49 4.25 5.73
C LEU A 381 17.13 4.85 7.01
N ALA A 382 18.14 4.17 7.58
CA ALA A 382 18.91 4.69 8.69
C ALA A 382 19.90 5.79 8.25
N ASP A 383 20.18 6.73 9.16
CA ASP A 383 21.05 7.87 8.87
C ASP A 383 22.47 7.42 8.50
N ASN A 384 23.01 7.98 7.41
CA ASN A 384 24.37 7.72 6.90
C ASN A 384 24.69 6.24 6.59
N VAL A 385 23.67 5.43 6.27
CA VAL A 385 23.86 4.05 5.82
C VAL A 385 23.76 3.96 4.30
N THR A 386 24.72 3.28 3.68
CA THR A 386 24.68 2.92 2.26
C THR A 386 24.72 1.41 2.13
N VAL A 387 23.93 0.86 1.20
CA VAL A 387 23.87 -0.58 0.96
C VAL A 387 24.28 -0.90 -0.46
N THR A 388 25.16 -1.89 -0.59
CA THR A 388 25.44 -2.59 -1.84
C THR A 388 25.03 -4.05 -1.68
N THR A 389 24.79 -4.74 -2.80
CA THR A 389 24.29 -6.12 -2.78
C THR A 389 25.16 -7.02 -3.66
N CYS A 390 25.22 -8.30 -3.32
CA CYS A 390 25.79 -9.33 -4.20
C CYS A 390 25.00 -10.64 -4.14
N MET A 391 24.91 -11.31 -5.29
CA MET A 391 24.47 -12.69 -5.39
C MET A 391 25.65 -13.64 -5.34
N GLY A 392 25.64 -14.55 -4.36
CA GLY A 392 26.76 -15.41 -4.04
C GLY A 392 27.77 -14.77 -3.10
N PHE A 393 28.92 -15.42 -2.97
CA PHE A 393 29.98 -15.00 -2.05
C PHE A 393 30.69 -13.74 -2.57
N PRO A 394 30.94 -12.73 -1.72
CA PRO A 394 31.54 -11.46 -2.13
C PRO A 394 32.90 -11.60 -2.80
N THR A 395 33.15 -10.75 -3.79
CA THR A 395 34.49 -10.58 -4.37
C THR A 395 35.40 -9.76 -3.44
N ARG A 396 36.71 -9.86 -3.66
CA ARG A 396 37.71 -9.04 -2.95
C ARG A 396 37.41 -7.53 -3.05
N GLU A 397 36.98 -7.06 -4.22
CA GLU A 397 36.65 -5.66 -4.46
C GLU A 397 35.40 -5.23 -3.68
N GLN A 398 34.34 -6.05 -3.70
CA GLN A 398 33.13 -5.78 -2.93
C GLN A 398 33.44 -5.70 -1.43
N LEU A 399 34.24 -6.65 -0.93
CA LEU A 399 34.70 -6.62 0.46
C LEU A 399 35.55 -5.41 0.76
N ALA A 400 36.43 -4.94 -0.13
CA ALA A 400 37.23 -3.73 0.10
C ALA A 400 36.38 -2.46 0.25
N ASN A 401 35.19 -2.43 -0.36
CA ASN A 401 34.29 -1.28 -0.38
C ASN A 401 33.20 -1.29 0.71
N ALA A 402 33.17 -2.31 1.58
CA ALA A 402 32.18 -2.43 2.66
C ALA A 402 32.81 -2.30 4.05
N ASP A 403 32.13 -1.65 4.99
CA ASP A 403 32.55 -1.60 6.39
C ASP A 403 32.01 -2.81 7.17
N VAL A 404 30.82 -3.29 6.79
CA VAL A 404 30.19 -4.51 7.31
C VAL A 404 29.62 -5.34 6.15
N THR A 405 29.83 -6.65 6.19
CA THR A 405 29.18 -7.59 5.26
C THR A 405 28.20 -8.48 6.01
N VAL A 406 26.97 -8.56 5.53
CA VAL A 406 25.89 -9.42 6.06
C VAL A 406 25.66 -10.57 5.12
N PHE A 407 25.76 -11.79 5.61
CA PHE A 407 25.56 -13.02 4.86
C PHE A 407 24.25 -13.67 5.28
N TYR A 408 23.36 -13.92 4.30
CA TYR A 408 22.17 -14.73 4.46
C TYR A 408 21.98 -15.56 3.18
N SER A 409 22.50 -16.79 3.19
CA SER A 409 22.58 -17.66 2.01
C SER A 409 22.80 -19.11 2.41
N ALA A 410 22.77 -20.02 1.43
CA ALA A 410 23.22 -21.40 1.60
C ALA A 410 24.75 -21.58 1.71
N ASN A 411 25.49 -20.47 1.82
CA ASN A 411 26.94 -20.41 1.95
C ASN A 411 27.76 -21.21 0.92
N VAL A 412 27.20 -21.43 -0.28
CA VAL A 412 27.81 -22.27 -1.35
C VAL A 412 29.23 -21.83 -1.74
N GLY A 413 29.54 -20.53 -1.62
CA GLY A 413 30.87 -20.02 -1.96
C GLY A 413 31.92 -20.15 -0.86
N TRP A 414 31.59 -20.73 0.29
CA TRP A 414 32.57 -20.97 1.37
C TRP A 414 33.53 -22.11 1.02
N ASN A 415 34.83 -21.81 1.01
CA ASN A 415 35.93 -22.74 0.73
C ASN A 415 37.27 -22.14 1.22
N PRO A 416 38.41 -22.86 1.11
CA PRO A 416 39.70 -22.33 1.56
C PRO A 416 40.14 -21.01 0.89
N ASN A 417 39.72 -20.72 -0.35
CA ASN A 417 40.05 -19.44 -1.00
C ASN A 417 39.21 -18.29 -0.42
N SER A 418 37.92 -18.51 -0.16
CA SER A 418 37.08 -17.49 0.48
C SER A 418 37.52 -17.24 1.93
N ALA A 419 38.06 -18.25 2.61
CA ALA A 419 38.63 -18.11 3.95
C ALA A 419 39.78 -17.08 3.99
N ILE A 420 40.64 -17.06 2.96
CA ILE A 420 41.71 -16.06 2.81
C ILE A 420 41.13 -14.66 2.61
N LEU A 421 40.09 -14.52 1.78
CA LEU A 421 39.41 -13.23 1.57
C LEU A 421 38.80 -12.69 2.87
N MET A 422 38.19 -13.56 3.68
CA MET A 422 37.65 -13.18 4.99
C MET A 422 38.76 -12.76 5.95
N ASP A 423 39.91 -13.43 5.95
CA ASP A 423 41.04 -13.02 6.80
C ASP A 423 41.55 -11.62 6.45
N GLU A 424 41.70 -11.32 5.17
CA GLU A 424 42.10 -9.98 4.71
C GLU A 424 41.07 -8.92 5.10
N TYR A 425 39.78 -9.23 4.91
CA TYR A 425 38.68 -8.33 5.27
C TYR A 425 38.62 -8.07 6.78
N GLN A 426 38.74 -9.11 7.61
CA GLN A 426 38.76 -8.96 9.06
C GLN A 426 40.03 -8.26 9.57
N LYS A 427 41.19 -8.53 8.95
CA LYS A 427 42.47 -7.89 9.32
C LYS A 427 42.44 -6.37 9.17
N ARG A 428 41.66 -5.84 8.21
CA ARG A 428 41.46 -4.38 8.04
C ARG A 428 40.28 -3.83 8.86
N GLY A 429 39.72 -4.61 9.79
CA GLY A 429 38.62 -4.21 10.67
C GLY A 429 37.21 -4.39 10.09
N GLY A 430 37.06 -5.09 8.95
CA GLY A 430 35.75 -5.38 8.36
C GLY A 430 34.84 -6.16 9.30
N GLY A 431 33.60 -5.72 9.45
CA GLY A 431 32.60 -6.37 10.29
C GLY A 431 31.87 -7.50 9.56
N LEU A 432 31.57 -8.59 10.26
CA LEU A 432 30.85 -9.74 9.70
C LEU A 432 29.53 -9.94 10.44
N VAL A 433 28.46 -10.15 9.68
CA VAL A 433 27.18 -10.63 10.19
C VAL A 433 26.82 -11.90 9.46
N TYR A 434 26.60 -13.00 10.18
CA TYR A 434 26.18 -14.28 9.61
C TYR A 434 24.81 -14.64 10.15
N LEU A 435 23.84 -14.75 9.24
CA LEU A 435 22.44 -15.03 9.55
C LEU A 435 22.09 -16.44 9.12
N HIS A 436 21.51 -17.19 10.05
CA HIS A 436 20.90 -18.48 9.80
C HIS A 436 21.85 -19.43 9.03
N TRP A 437 21.37 -20.09 7.98
CA TRP A 437 22.10 -21.06 7.18
C TRP A 437 23.40 -20.54 6.54
N ALA A 438 23.65 -19.23 6.54
CA ALA A 438 24.93 -18.68 6.08
C ALA A 438 26.13 -19.17 6.93
N MET A 439 25.88 -19.68 8.14
CA MET A 439 26.92 -20.24 9.01
C MET A 439 27.29 -21.70 8.69
N GLU A 440 26.71 -22.30 7.64
CA GLU A 440 27.04 -23.66 7.20
C GLU A 440 28.44 -23.75 6.61
N GLY A 441 29.31 -24.49 7.28
CA GLY A 441 30.70 -24.63 6.88
C GLY A 441 31.04 -25.98 6.23
N GLY A 442 30.15 -26.97 6.30
CA GLY A 442 30.36 -28.31 5.76
C GLY A 442 31.67 -28.93 6.26
N LYS A 443 32.52 -29.36 5.32
CA LYS A 443 33.85 -29.93 5.63
C LYS A 443 34.81 -28.88 6.22
N GLU A 444 34.57 -27.60 5.93
CA GLU A 444 35.42 -26.46 6.32
C GLU A 444 34.83 -25.69 7.52
N ALA A 445 33.90 -26.29 8.28
CA ALA A 445 33.24 -25.62 9.40
C ALA A 445 34.18 -25.25 10.55
N ALA A 446 35.25 -26.02 10.76
CA ALA A 446 36.29 -25.63 11.71
C ALA A 446 36.91 -24.28 11.31
N ALA A 447 37.32 -24.14 10.05
CA ALA A 447 37.89 -22.89 9.52
C ALA A 447 36.86 -21.74 9.55
N LEU A 448 35.58 -22.01 9.30
CA LEU A 448 34.54 -21.00 9.40
C LEU A 448 34.36 -20.52 10.84
N SER A 449 34.27 -21.45 11.80
CA SER A 449 34.10 -21.13 13.23
C SER A 449 35.24 -20.28 13.79
N GLU A 450 36.47 -20.42 13.28
CA GLU A 450 37.59 -19.55 13.69
C GLU A 450 37.36 -18.06 13.33
N ARG A 451 36.58 -17.80 12.27
CA ARG A 451 36.31 -16.45 11.73
C ARG A 451 35.00 -15.88 12.24
N ILE A 452 33.99 -16.73 12.48
CA ILE A 452 32.66 -16.28 12.88
C ILE A 452 32.26 -16.68 14.31
N GLY A 453 33.08 -17.45 15.02
CA GLY A 453 32.85 -17.93 16.39
C GLY A 453 32.30 -19.35 16.42
N LEU A 454 31.10 -19.55 15.88
CA LEU A 454 30.41 -20.84 15.81
C LEU A 454 29.89 -21.07 14.39
N ALA A 455 29.95 -22.30 13.89
CA ALA A 455 29.51 -22.68 12.54
C ALA A 455 28.71 -23.99 12.57
N THR A 456 27.78 -24.18 11.65
CA THR A 456 27.07 -25.45 11.50
C THR A 456 27.88 -26.43 10.65
N ALA A 457 27.81 -27.71 11.01
CA ALA A 457 28.28 -28.83 10.20
C ALA A 457 27.74 -30.15 10.77
N MET A 458 26.71 -30.70 10.12
CA MET A 458 25.92 -31.80 10.68
C MET A 458 25.41 -31.49 12.10
N SER A 459 25.10 -30.21 12.35
CA SER A 459 24.53 -29.74 13.60
C SER A 459 23.08 -30.22 13.73
N LYS A 460 22.59 -30.22 14.97
CA LYS A 460 21.20 -30.57 15.24
C LYS A 460 20.34 -29.32 15.07
N TYR A 461 19.08 -29.52 14.69
CA TYR A 461 18.12 -28.44 14.48
C TYR A 461 16.69 -28.87 14.81
N ARG A 462 15.82 -27.89 15.04
CA ARG A 462 14.37 -28.08 15.08
C ARG A 462 13.65 -26.81 14.63
N HIS A 463 12.48 -26.99 14.02
CA HIS A 463 11.54 -25.91 13.75
C HIS A 463 10.51 -25.80 14.88
N GLY A 464 10.07 -24.59 15.21
CA GLY A 464 8.95 -24.36 16.10
C GLY A 464 9.12 -23.13 16.99
N PRO A 465 8.30 -23.02 18.05
CA PRO A 465 8.45 -21.95 19.03
C PRO A 465 9.86 -21.94 19.64
N LEU A 466 10.44 -20.75 19.73
CA LEU A 466 11.80 -20.50 20.19
C LEU A 466 11.78 -19.31 21.14
N ASP A 467 12.03 -19.57 22.42
CA ASP A 467 12.22 -18.52 23.42
C ASP A 467 13.71 -18.17 23.51
N LEU A 468 14.08 -17.03 22.95
CA LEU A 468 15.42 -16.47 23.09
C LEU A 468 15.53 -15.83 24.47
N VAL A 469 16.43 -16.35 25.31
CA VAL A 469 16.75 -15.79 26.62
C VAL A 469 18.05 -15.01 26.51
N PHE A 470 17.98 -13.69 26.75
CA PHE A 470 19.12 -12.80 26.58
C PHE A 470 20.00 -12.79 27.82
N THR A 471 21.29 -13.06 27.61
CA THR A 471 22.30 -13.21 28.66
C THR A 471 23.11 -11.93 28.91
N GLN A 472 23.00 -10.94 28.02
CA GLN A 472 23.72 -9.67 28.10
C GLN A 472 22.79 -8.47 27.84
N SER A 473 21.87 -8.17 28.75
CA SER A 473 20.88 -7.09 28.56
C SER A 473 21.45 -5.67 28.50
N ASP A 474 22.75 -5.48 28.77
CA ASP A 474 23.43 -4.19 28.66
C ASP A 474 24.18 -4.03 27.31
N HIS A 475 24.34 -5.10 26.54
CA HIS A 475 25.02 -5.05 25.25
C HIS A 475 24.19 -4.22 24.24
N PRO A 476 24.80 -3.37 23.39
CA PRO A 476 24.05 -2.48 22.50
C PRO A 476 23.04 -3.18 21.57
N ILE A 477 23.29 -4.43 21.17
CA ILE A 477 22.40 -5.23 20.31
C ILE A 477 21.16 -5.72 21.08
N THR A 478 21.29 -6.01 22.37
CA THR A 478 20.27 -6.72 23.17
C THR A 478 19.74 -5.86 24.31
N LYS A 479 20.05 -4.56 24.28
CA LYS A 479 19.60 -3.60 25.29
C LYS A 479 18.08 -3.56 25.33
N GLY A 480 17.52 -3.74 26.52
CA GLY A 480 16.07 -3.76 26.73
C GLY A 480 15.44 -5.15 26.58
N TYR A 481 16.14 -6.13 26.01
CA TYR A 481 15.64 -7.50 25.90
C TYR A 481 15.95 -8.32 27.15
N LYS A 482 14.92 -9.02 27.64
CA LYS A 482 15.07 -10.13 28.60
C LYS A 482 14.82 -11.47 27.90
N THR A 483 13.71 -11.52 27.17
CA THR A 483 13.31 -12.66 26.35
C THR A 483 12.69 -12.18 25.04
N LEU A 484 12.76 -13.00 24.00
CA LEU A 484 12.03 -12.80 22.75
C LEU A 484 11.53 -14.16 22.24
N ALA A 485 10.22 -14.34 22.18
CA ALA A 485 9.60 -15.54 21.62
C ALA A 485 9.47 -15.38 20.10
N VAL A 486 10.05 -16.28 19.30
CA VAL A 486 9.90 -16.31 17.83
C VAL A 486 9.42 -17.69 17.38
N LEU A 487 8.80 -17.77 16.21
CA LEU A 487 8.45 -19.03 15.56
C LEU A 487 9.46 -19.27 14.43
N ASP A 488 10.47 -20.10 14.69
CA ASP A 488 11.62 -20.21 13.81
C ASP A 488 12.39 -21.53 14.00
N GLU A 489 13.61 -21.61 13.48
CA GLU A 489 14.53 -22.72 13.63
C GLU A 489 15.65 -22.40 14.64
N SER A 490 15.98 -23.37 15.50
CA SER A 490 17.17 -23.34 16.36
C SER A 490 18.21 -24.33 15.88
N TYR A 491 19.49 -24.01 16.13
CA TYR A 491 20.63 -24.91 15.91
C TYR A 491 21.38 -25.17 17.21
N TRP A 492 21.92 -26.38 17.36
CA TRP A 492 22.83 -26.72 18.44
C TRP A 492 23.83 -27.80 18.03
N ALA A 493 24.77 -28.12 18.93
CA ALA A 493 25.97 -28.91 18.61
C ALA A 493 26.76 -28.29 17.45
N LEU A 494 27.01 -26.98 17.55
CA LEU A 494 27.79 -26.20 16.59
C LEU A 494 29.28 -26.54 16.66
N ARG A 495 30.01 -26.33 15.56
CA ARG A 495 31.46 -26.35 15.53
C ARG A 495 32.03 -25.01 16.00
N GLY A 496 33.08 -25.09 16.83
CA GLY A 496 33.74 -23.93 17.40
C GLY A 496 33.90 -24.09 18.91
N ASP A 497 34.37 -23.03 19.57
CA ASP A 497 34.57 -22.98 21.01
C ASP A 497 33.72 -21.84 21.59
N VAL A 498 32.67 -22.21 22.32
CA VAL A 498 31.71 -21.27 22.92
C VAL A 498 32.40 -20.31 23.90
N SER A 499 33.54 -20.68 24.50
CA SER A 499 34.29 -19.79 25.40
C SER A 499 34.93 -18.60 24.68
N ARG A 500 35.04 -18.66 23.34
CA ARG A 500 35.61 -17.59 22.51
C ARG A 500 34.57 -16.57 22.04
N VAL A 501 33.29 -16.77 22.33
CA VAL A 501 32.21 -15.88 21.91
C VAL A 501 31.49 -15.26 23.10
N GLY A 502 31.05 -14.01 22.95
CA GLY A 502 30.09 -13.39 23.86
C GLY A 502 28.69 -13.84 23.47
N VAL A 503 28.16 -14.86 24.16
CA VAL A 503 26.78 -15.31 23.96
C VAL A 503 25.83 -14.20 24.38
N LEU A 504 24.96 -13.77 23.45
CA LEU A 504 23.99 -12.70 23.62
C LEU A 504 22.59 -13.25 23.95
N ALA A 505 22.22 -14.37 23.33
CA ALA A 505 20.98 -15.08 23.63
C ALA A 505 21.14 -16.59 23.47
N THR A 506 20.35 -17.33 24.25
CA THR A 506 20.29 -18.80 24.24
C THR A 506 18.86 -19.27 24.05
N SER A 507 18.69 -20.52 23.62
CA SER A 507 17.42 -21.24 23.68
C SER A 507 17.59 -22.57 24.41
N LEU A 508 16.49 -23.14 24.91
CA LEU A 508 16.51 -24.46 25.52
C LEU A 508 16.31 -25.53 24.43
N ASP A 509 17.36 -26.30 24.14
CA ASP A 509 17.34 -27.39 23.16
C ASP A 509 17.97 -28.65 23.78
N GLU A 510 17.26 -29.77 23.72
CA GLU A 510 17.65 -31.03 24.39
C GLU A 510 18.03 -30.85 25.88
N ASN A 511 17.33 -29.93 26.57
CA ASN A 511 17.54 -29.52 27.97
C ASN A 511 18.83 -28.73 28.25
N ASN A 512 19.52 -28.25 27.22
CA ASN A 512 20.69 -27.39 27.36
C ASN A 512 20.37 -25.97 26.89
N ALA A 513 20.99 -24.97 27.53
CA ALA A 513 20.96 -23.59 27.05
C ALA A 513 21.97 -23.46 25.90
N GLU A 514 21.48 -23.50 24.67
CA GLU A 514 22.29 -23.52 23.46
C GLU A 514 22.42 -22.10 22.88
N PRO A 515 23.62 -21.64 22.50
CA PRO A 515 23.81 -20.30 21.93
C PRO A 515 23.03 -20.12 20.63
N GLN A 516 22.22 -19.07 20.55
CA GLN A 516 21.47 -18.71 19.33
C GLN A 516 21.98 -17.41 18.70
N LEU A 517 22.40 -16.46 19.54
CA LEU A 517 23.00 -15.19 19.13
C LEU A 517 24.33 -15.00 19.85
N TRP A 518 25.37 -14.56 19.15
CA TRP A 518 26.66 -14.29 19.75
C TRP A 518 27.42 -13.18 19.03
N VAL A 519 28.39 -12.61 19.74
CA VAL A 519 29.40 -11.71 19.19
C VAL A 519 30.79 -12.26 19.39
N MET A 520 31.70 -11.92 18.48
CA MET A 520 33.11 -12.25 18.62
C MET A 520 33.95 -11.07 18.14
N ARG A 521 35.14 -10.89 18.74
CA ARG A 521 36.18 -10.01 18.22
C ARG A 521 37.33 -10.84 17.67
N ARG A 522 37.85 -10.42 16.50
CA ARG A 522 39.04 -11.02 15.88
C ARG A 522 39.95 -9.88 15.40
N GLY A 523 40.92 -9.51 16.24
CA GLY A 523 41.63 -8.24 16.07
C GLY A 523 40.64 -7.07 16.15
N ASP A 524 40.67 -6.19 15.16
CA ASP A 524 39.76 -5.05 15.05
C ASP A 524 38.39 -5.41 14.43
N SER A 525 38.26 -6.63 13.88
CA SER A 525 36.98 -7.11 13.33
C SER A 525 35.99 -7.45 14.43
N ARG A 526 34.73 -7.05 14.20
CA ARG A 526 33.57 -7.42 15.02
C ARG A 526 32.67 -8.35 14.22
N VAL A 527 32.26 -9.44 14.86
CA VAL A 527 31.41 -10.47 14.27
C VAL A 527 30.14 -10.57 15.07
N PHE A 528 29.00 -10.69 14.39
CA PHE A 528 27.72 -11.08 14.96
C PHE A 528 27.20 -12.33 14.24
N GLY A 529 26.85 -13.36 15.01
CA GLY A 529 26.16 -14.55 14.52
C GLY A 529 24.75 -14.62 15.09
N CYS A 530 23.77 -14.93 14.24
CA CYS A 530 22.36 -15.04 14.61
C CYS A 530 21.75 -16.25 13.91
N ILE A 531 21.28 -17.23 14.68
CA ILE A 531 20.68 -18.45 14.14
C ILE A 531 19.28 -18.24 13.57
N PRO A 532 18.32 -17.58 14.25
CA PRO A 532 17.00 -17.39 13.68
C PRO A 532 17.05 -16.70 12.31
N GLY A 533 16.05 -16.96 11.47
CA GLY A 533 15.98 -16.49 10.10
C GLY A 533 15.63 -17.57 9.08
N HIS A 534 15.02 -18.70 9.48
CA HIS A 534 14.56 -19.72 8.55
C HIS A 534 13.40 -19.20 7.70
N TYR A 535 12.44 -18.55 8.38
CA TYR A 535 11.23 -18.06 7.75
C TYR A 535 11.30 -16.58 7.38
N THR A 536 10.63 -16.20 6.29
CA THR A 536 10.50 -14.80 5.87
C THR A 536 9.90 -13.92 6.96
N TRP A 537 8.91 -14.43 7.71
CA TRP A 537 8.25 -13.66 8.77
C TRP A 537 9.18 -13.31 9.93
N THR A 538 10.26 -14.07 10.16
CA THR A 538 11.23 -13.72 11.21
C THR A 538 11.82 -12.35 10.93
N PHE A 539 12.19 -12.08 9.68
CA PHE A 539 12.73 -10.78 9.27
C PHE A 539 11.69 -9.64 9.25
N ASP A 540 10.40 -9.99 9.26
CA ASP A 540 9.31 -9.01 9.33
C ASP A 540 8.85 -8.77 10.78
N ASP A 541 9.27 -9.59 11.76
CA ASP A 541 8.99 -9.32 13.18
C ASP A 541 9.75 -8.04 13.61
N PRO A 542 9.04 -6.99 14.06
CA PRO A 542 9.64 -5.70 14.36
C PRO A 542 10.53 -5.69 15.60
N LEU A 543 10.51 -6.74 16.44
CA LEU A 543 11.44 -6.90 17.56
C LEU A 543 12.69 -7.68 17.15
N TYR A 544 12.56 -8.58 16.18
CA TYR A 544 13.72 -9.30 15.64
C TYR A 544 14.56 -8.40 14.71
N ARG A 545 13.88 -7.62 13.87
CA ARG A 545 14.44 -6.66 12.92
C ARG A 545 15.00 -5.43 13.62
#